data_AF-A0A1V6P9V3-F1
#
_entry.id   AF-A0A1V6P9V3-F1
#
_cell.length_a   1.000
_cell.length_b   1.000
_cell.length_c   1.000
_cell.angle_alpha   90.00
_cell.angle_beta   90.00
_cell.angle_gamma   90.00
#
_symmetry.space_group_name_H-M   'P 1'
#
loop_
_entity.id
_entity.type
_entity.pdbx_description
1 polymer ?
#
loop_
_entity_poly.entity_id
_entity_poly.type
_entity_poly.pdbx_seq_one_letter_code
_entity_poly.pdbx_strand_id
1 'polypeptide(L)'
;MDDIAEGARRVLNHIENNGTEDRYVTGYIRAVRQYALNAQRGDGQEMAKVLEALTKINAGTERLNQRINTIEKTTNTLSTALSTPAANSAAAWRNFRAKEWQRDLATAAAPITRSGGTSSPGVPEMELREDREVIVKVGMNREQIRGLTPKDLVERAERQRVTNARQKNSGVLAGQAFFVAARKLPSGDVAMIANSAAGAEVLRKHAAWLRAFGPGSVVQEPSWGVVAYHIPVRSMKVTPETMADVAAELLRQNNWGEGAKIQYLGWMTRPGERAEGSILIEFTSPVVANRAIISGI
;
A
#
# COMPACT_ATOMS: atom_id res chain seq x y z
N MET A 1 -4.47 14.54 57.97
CA MET A 1 -4.17 13.10 57.81
C MET A 1 -5.23 12.24 58.49
N ASP A 2 -5.78 12.66 59.63
CA ASP A 2 -6.95 12.01 60.28
C ASP A 2 -8.17 11.89 59.37
N ASP A 3 -8.53 12.97 58.65
CA ASP A 3 -9.68 12.96 57.74
C ASP A 3 -9.55 11.95 56.59
N ILE A 4 -8.30 11.67 56.17
CA ILE A 4 -8.00 10.73 55.08
C ILE A 4 -8.06 9.29 55.60
N ALA A 5 -7.53 9.04 56.80
CA ALA A 5 -7.63 7.72 57.45
C ALA A 5 -9.09 7.35 57.77
N GLU A 6 -9.87 8.34 58.23
CA GLU A 6 -11.29 8.18 58.56
C GLU A 6 -12.16 8.06 57.29
N GLY A 7 -11.86 8.82 56.24
CA GLY A 7 -12.50 8.70 54.93
C GLY A 7 -12.29 7.31 54.31
N ALA A 8 -11.05 6.81 54.31
CA ALA A 8 -10.73 5.48 53.80
C ALA A 8 -11.42 4.36 54.60
N ARG A 9 -11.56 4.53 55.92
CA ARG A 9 -12.30 3.59 56.78
C ARG A 9 -13.79 3.51 56.43
N ARG A 10 -14.43 4.66 56.17
CA ARG A 10 -15.85 4.70 55.79
C ARG A 10 -16.12 4.05 54.43
N VAL A 11 -15.22 4.24 53.48
CA VAL A 11 -15.33 3.62 52.14
C VAL A 11 -15.12 2.10 52.22
N LEU A 12 -14.17 1.62 53.02
CA LEU A 12 -13.99 0.17 53.24
C LEU A 12 -15.24 -0.47 53.86
N ASN A 13 -15.83 0.14 54.88
CA ASN A 13 -17.08 -0.33 55.47
C ASN A 13 -18.26 -0.32 54.48
N HIS A 14 -18.28 0.62 53.54
CA HIS A 14 -19.32 0.70 52.51
C HIS A 14 -19.16 -0.40 51.44
N ILE A 15 -17.91 -0.72 51.07
CA ILE A 15 -17.60 -1.80 50.12
C ILE A 15 -17.90 -3.17 50.72
N GLU A 16 -17.57 -3.38 51.99
CA GLU A 16 -17.87 -4.63 52.72
C GLU A 16 -19.38 -4.89 52.86
N ASN A 17 -20.20 -3.83 52.99
CA ASN A 17 -21.65 -3.94 53.13
C ASN A 17 -22.40 -4.07 51.80
N ASN A 18 -21.81 -3.63 50.67
CA ASN A 18 -22.48 -3.56 49.36
C ASN A 18 -21.95 -4.59 48.33
N GLY A 19 -21.10 -5.53 48.74
CA GLY A 19 -20.86 -6.80 48.02
C GLY A 19 -20.11 -6.72 46.68
N THR A 20 -19.53 -5.58 46.32
CA THR A 20 -18.70 -5.44 45.09
C THR A 20 -17.22 -5.44 45.47
N GLU A 21 -16.67 -6.63 45.73
CA GLU A 21 -15.23 -6.79 45.99
C GLU A 21 -14.42 -6.73 44.70
N ASP A 22 -14.15 -5.52 44.21
CA ASP A 22 -12.99 -5.34 43.34
C ASP A 22 -11.72 -5.40 44.22
N ARG A 23 -11.07 -6.56 44.18
CA ARG A 23 -9.86 -6.87 44.96
C ARG A 23 -8.77 -5.80 44.82
N TYR A 24 -8.68 -5.14 43.66
CA TYR A 24 -7.69 -4.11 43.41
C TYR A 24 -8.06 -2.79 44.10
N VAL A 25 -9.33 -2.41 44.05
CA VAL A 25 -9.84 -1.17 44.68
C VAL A 25 -9.77 -1.28 46.20
N THR A 26 -10.19 -2.41 46.76
CA THR A 26 -10.11 -2.65 48.22
C THR A 26 -8.66 -2.68 48.70
N GLY A 27 -7.76 -3.27 47.92
CA GLY A 27 -6.31 -3.29 48.20
C GLY A 27 -5.70 -1.89 48.22
N TYR A 28 -6.07 -1.05 47.25
CA TYR A 28 -5.61 0.33 47.16
C TYR A 28 -6.09 1.18 48.36
N ILE A 29 -7.38 1.10 48.71
CA ILE A 29 -7.95 1.89 49.81
C ILE A 29 -7.33 1.48 51.16
N ARG A 30 -7.03 0.19 51.35
CA ARG A 30 -6.34 -0.31 52.56
C ARG A 30 -4.91 0.23 52.66
N ALA A 31 -4.19 0.32 51.54
CA ALA A 31 -2.85 0.91 51.49
C ALA A 31 -2.87 2.42 51.82
N VAL A 32 -3.85 3.16 51.30
CA VAL A 32 -4.04 4.60 51.61
C VAL A 32 -4.32 4.83 53.10
N ARG A 33 -5.16 3.98 53.73
CA ARG A 33 -5.40 4.05 55.17
C ARG A 33 -4.14 3.79 55.98
N GLN A 34 -3.38 2.76 55.62
CA GLN A 34 -2.13 2.41 56.30
C GLN A 34 -1.07 3.52 56.17
N TYR A 35 -1.01 4.15 55.01
CA TYR A 35 -0.14 5.31 54.76
C TYR A 35 -0.51 6.51 55.65
N ALA A 36 -1.80 6.84 55.77
CA ALA A 36 -2.25 7.94 56.62
C ALA A 36 -1.92 7.73 58.10
N LEU A 37 -1.99 6.49 58.59
CA LEU A 37 -1.61 6.09 59.94
C LEU A 37 -0.09 6.10 60.17
N ASN A 38 0.69 5.70 59.15
CA ASN A 38 2.15 5.71 59.24
C ASN A 38 2.73 7.13 59.15
N ALA A 39 2.10 8.02 58.38
CA ALA A 39 2.47 9.43 58.30
C ALA A 39 2.27 10.19 59.63
N GLN A 40 1.38 9.70 60.50
CA GLN A 40 1.21 10.22 61.86
C GLN A 40 2.31 9.76 62.84
N ARG A 41 2.99 8.65 62.56
CA ARG A 41 4.02 8.07 63.43
C ARG A 41 5.42 8.68 63.26
N GLY A 42 5.60 9.57 62.29
CA GLY A 42 6.78 10.44 62.25
C GLY A 42 8.10 9.81 61.83
N ASP A 43 8.12 8.95 60.81
CA ASP A 43 9.37 8.54 60.15
C ASP A 43 9.67 9.43 58.94
N GLY A 44 10.30 10.57 59.20
CA GLY A 44 10.63 11.59 58.19
C GLY A 44 11.52 11.07 57.03
N GLN A 45 12.28 9.99 57.23
CA GLN A 45 13.08 9.37 56.18
C GLN A 45 12.26 8.52 55.20
N GLU A 46 11.20 7.85 55.66
CA GLU A 46 10.30 7.12 54.74
C GLU A 46 9.46 8.12 53.94
N MET A 47 9.00 9.19 54.58
CA MET A 47 8.24 10.25 53.93
C MET A 47 9.05 10.95 52.84
N ALA A 48 10.35 11.20 53.05
CA ALA A 48 11.24 11.76 52.04
C ALA A 48 11.40 10.85 50.81
N LYS A 49 11.58 9.53 51.03
CA LYS A 49 11.66 8.54 49.95
C LYS A 49 10.33 8.41 49.18
N VAL A 50 9.21 8.54 49.87
CA VAL A 50 7.88 8.50 49.26
C VAL A 50 7.58 9.79 48.47
N LEU A 51 7.97 10.96 48.97
CA LEU A 51 7.91 12.22 48.21
C LEU A 51 8.80 12.17 46.97
N GLU A 52 9.98 11.58 47.08
CA GLU A 52 10.87 11.33 45.94
C GLU A 52 10.26 10.34 44.92
N ALA A 53 9.57 9.30 45.40
CA ALA A 53 8.85 8.37 44.54
C ALA A 53 7.65 9.03 43.86
N LEU A 54 6.87 9.84 44.57
CA LEU A 54 5.72 10.57 44.04
C LEU A 54 6.13 11.63 43.01
N THR A 55 7.23 12.33 43.22
CA THR A 55 7.78 13.27 42.25
C THR A 55 8.29 12.55 41.00
N LYS A 56 8.94 11.39 41.14
CA LYS A 56 9.33 10.53 40.00
C LYS A 56 8.11 9.99 39.24
N ILE A 57 7.06 9.57 39.95
CA ILE A 57 5.81 9.11 39.35
C ILE A 57 5.14 10.26 38.59
N ASN A 58 5.05 11.45 39.19
CA ASN A 58 4.43 12.61 38.55
C ASN A 58 5.19 13.04 37.28
N ALA A 59 6.53 13.03 37.33
CA ALA A 59 7.37 13.26 36.16
C ALA A 59 7.18 12.16 35.09
N GLY A 60 6.97 10.92 35.51
CA GLY A 60 6.63 9.79 34.64
C GLY A 60 5.27 9.95 33.96
N THR A 61 4.26 10.40 34.70
CA THR A 61 2.90 10.68 34.19
C THR A 61 2.92 11.83 33.20
N GLU A 62 3.64 12.91 33.50
CA GLU A 62 3.79 14.04 32.57
C GLU A 62 4.50 13.63 31.29
N ARG A 63 5.56 12.81 31.40
CA ARG A 63 6.25 12.24 30.24
C ARG A 63 5.34 11.31 29.43
N LEU A 64 4.46 10.55 30.07
CA LEU A 64 3.46 9.73 29.40
C LEU A 64 2.41 10.58 28.69
N ASN A 65 1.89 11.64 29.31
CA ASN A 65 0.96 12.59 28.70
C ASN A 65 1.59 13.29 27.49
N GLN A 66 2.85 13.70 27.58
CA GLN A 66 3.60 14.26 26.46
C GLN A 66 3.78 13.25 25.33
N ARG A 67 4.05 11.98 25.65
CA ARG A 67 4.14 10.90 24.64
C ARG A 67 2.79 10.61 24.00
N ILE A 68 1.69 10.61 24.77
CA ILE A 68 0.33 10.43 24.25
C ILE A 68 -0.01 11.58 23.31
N ASN A 69 0.19 12.84 23.72
CA ASN A 69 -0.02 14.01 22.86
C ASN A 69 0.87 13.97 21.61
N THR A 70 2.10 13.47 21.74
CA THR A 70 3.00 13.29 20.59
C THR A 70 2.47 12.22 19.66
N ILE A 71 2.04 11.07 20.20
CA ILE A 71 1.44 9.95 19.45
C ILE A 71 0.14 10.39 18.79
N GLU A 72 -0.71 11.15 19.46
CA GLU A 72 -1.94 11.70 18.88
C GLU A 72 -1.63 12.71 17.78
N LYS A 73 -0.62 13.57 17.95
CA LYS A 73 -0.17 14.47 16.87
C LYS A 73 0.41 13.69 15.69
N THR A 74 1.28 12.69 15.91
CA THR A 74 1.78 11.84 14.83
C THR A 74 0.66 11.03 14.19
N THR A 75 -0.28 10.52 14.98
CA THR A 75 -1.44 9.76 14.49
C THR A 75 -2.39 10.66 13.72
N ASN A 76 -2.59 11.93 14.10
CA ASN A 76 -3.39 12.89 13.36
C ASN A 76 -2.68 13.37 12.09
N THR A 77 -1.36 13.55 12.10
CA THR A 77 -0.60 13.79 10.85
C THR A 77 -0.61 12.57 9.94
N LEU A 78 -0.57 11.36 10.49
CA LEU A 78 -0.69 10.11 9.75
C LEU A 78 -2.12 9.94 9.22
N SER A 79 -3.15 10.23 9.99
CA SER A 79 -4.56 10.21 9.58
C SER A 79 -4.84 11.26 8.50
N THR A 80 -4.23 12.45 8.60
CA THR A 80 -4.33 13.49 7.55
C THR A 80 -3.53 13.09 6.29
N ALA A 81 -2.44 12.34 6.43
CA ALA A 81 -1.71 11.71 5.33
C ALA A 81 -2.39 10.41 4.80
N LEU A 82 -3.27 9.78 5.58
CA LEU A 82 -4.04 8.57 5.26
C LEU A 82 -5.47 8.88 4.77
N SER A 83 -5.93 10.13 4.92
CA SER A 83 -7.04 10.69 4.12
C SER A 83 -6.62 10.98 2.67
N THR A 84 -5.34 10.75 2.33
CA THR A 84 -4.95 10.45 0.95
C THR A 84 -5.37 9.00 0.67
N PRO A 85 -6.18 8.70 -0.36
CA PRO A 85 -6.64 7.35 -0.63
C PRO A 85 -5.44 6.40 -0.72
N ALA A 86 -5.45 5.38 0.17
CA ALA A 86 -4.47 4.30 0.33
C ALA A 86 -3.23 4.47 -0.53
N ALA A 87 -2.11 4.91 0.07
CA ALA A 87 -0.78 5.09 -0.54
C ALA A 87 -0.62 4.26 -1.82
N ASN A 88 -1.01 4.90 -2.92
CA ASN A 88 -1.30 4.23 -4.17
C ASN A 88 0.07 3.85 -4.72
N SER A 89 0.52 2.64 -4.43
CA SER A 89 1.88 2.18 -4.69
C SER A 89 2.22 2.17 -6.18
N ALA A 90 1.19 2.26 -7.02
CA ALA A 90 1.29 2.50 -8.44
C ALA A 90 1.41 3.98 -8.82
N ALA A 91 1.13 4.97 -7.95
CA ALA A 91 1.28 6.40 -8.27
C ALA A 91 2.73 6.82 -8.50
N ALA A 92 3.68 6.32 -7.69
CA ALA A 92 5.12 6.56 -7.93
C ALA A 92 5.58 5.88 -9.23
N TRP A 93 5.05 4.70 -9.52
CA TRP A 93 5.29 3.96 -10.75
C TRP A 93 4.69 4.67 -11.98
N ARG A 94 3.47 5.19 -11.86
CA ARG A 94 2.76 6.00 -12.85
C ARG A 94 3.49 7.30 -13.14
N ASN A 95 3.96 8.00 -12.11
CA ASN A 95 4.75 9.22 -12.29
C ASN A 95 6.10 8.95 -12.96
N PHE A 96 6.70 7.79 -12.71
CA PHE A 96 7.94 7.37 -13.37
C PHE A 96 7.70 7.02 -14.85
N ARG A 97 6.74 6.14 -15.16
CA ARG A 97 6.37 5.79 -16.55
C ARG A 97 5.80 6.97 -17.32
N ALA A 98 5.01 7.85 -16.70
CA ALA A 98 4.50 9.05 -17.36
C ALA A 98 5.64 9.97 -17.82
N LYS A 99 6.72 10.11 -17.03
CA LYS A 99 7.91 10.86 -17.41
C LYS A 99 8.69 10.17 -18.55
N GLU A 100 8.81 8.85 -18.50
CA GLU A 100 9.47 8.06 -19.54
C GLU A 100 8.69 8.16 -20.87
N TRP A 101 7.37 7.99 -20.83
CA TRP A 101 6.49 8.17 -21.98
C TRP A 101 6.49 9.59 -22.51
N GLN A 102 6.52 10.62 -21.65
CA GLN A 102 6.68 12.01 -22.08
C GLN A 102 7.99 12.25 -22.84
N ARG A 103 9.08 11.61 -22.39
CA ARG A 103 10.37 11.69 -23.06
C ARG A 103 10.34 10.94 -24.40
N ASP A 104 9.73 9.77 -24.44
CA ASP A 104 9.67 8.94 -25.64
C ASP A 104 8.74 9.56 -26.70
N LEU A 105 7.66 10.26 -26.29
CA LEU A 105 6.80 11.08 -27.14
C LEU A 105 7.55 12.20 -27.86
N ALA A 106 8.58 12.79 -27.24
CA ALA A 106 9.40 13.82 -27.89
C ALA A 106 10.27 13.25 -29.03
N THR A 107 10.47 11.94 -29.06
CA THR A 107 11.20 11.18 -30.09
C THR A 107 10.28 10.34 -30.99
N ALA A 108 8.99 10.23 -30.66
CA ALA A 108 8.05 9.39 -31.39
C ALA A 108 7.65 10.06 -32.71
N ALA A 109 8.01 9.43 -33.83
CA ALA A 109 7.50 9.80 -35.14
C ALA A 109 6.13 9.16 -35.38
N ALA A 110 5.24 9.85 -36.11
CA ALA A 110 3.95 9.31 -36.50
C ALA A 110 4.12 8.00 -37.31
N PRO A 111 3.23 7.00 -37.16
CA PRO A 111 3.36 5.75 -37.91
C PRO A 111 3.22 6.03 -39.41
N ILE A 112 4.28 5.76 -40.17
CA ILE A 112 4.24 5.85 -41.64
C ILE A 112 3.50 4.61 -42.14
N THR A 113 2.25 4.79 -42.57
CA THR A 113 1.48 3.76 -43.27
C THR A 113 1.99 3.63 -44.71
N ARG A 114 3.03 2.84 -44.92
CA ARG A 114 3.36 2.32 -46.26
C ARG A 114 3.33 0.80 -46.22
N SER A 115 2.29 0.23 -46.85
CA SER A 115 2.26 -1.20 -47.17
C SER A 115 3.29 -1.47 -48.26
N GLY A 116 4.34 -2.17 -47.88
CA GLY A 116 5.36 -2.68 -48.79
C GLY A 116 6.01 -3.85 -48.08
N GLY A 117 5.68 -5.07 -48.51
CA GLY A 117 6.13 -6.29 -47.85
C GLY A 117 7.65 -6.37 -47.80
N THR A 118 8.19 -6.26 -46.59
CA THR A 118 9.50 -6.82 -46.22
C THR A 118 9.39 -7.26 -44.77
N SER A 119 9.92 -8.44 -44.47
CA SER A 119 9.98 -9.11 -43.18
C SER A 119 9.97 -8.15 -41.98
N SER A 120 9.02 -8.35 -41.06
CA SER A 120 8.98 -7.64 -39.78
C SER A 120 10.37 -7.62 -39.16
N PRO A 121 10.93 -6.45 -38.79
CA PRO A 121 12.13 -6.40 -37.98
C PRO A 121 11.90 -7.29 -36.76
N GLY A 122 12.83 -8.23 -36.51
CA GLY A 122 12.73 -9.10 -35.35
C GLY A 122 12.60 -8.25 -34.08
N VAL A 123 11.61 -8.57 -33.24
CA VAL A 123 11.36 -7.89 -31.97
C VAL A 123 12.67 -7.85 -31.18
N PRO A 124 13.20 -6.66 -30.83
CA PRO A 124 14.47 -6.55 -30.11
C PRO A 124 14.40 -7.29 -28.77
N GLU A 125 15.51 -7.89 -28.33
CA GLU A 125 15.59 -8.70 -27.12
C GLU A 125 15.10 -7.96 -25.86
N MET A 126 15.21 -6.63 -25.86
CA MET A 126 14.68 -5.76 -24.80
C MET A 126 13.15 -5.82 -24.70
N GLU A 127 12.43 -5.81 -25.83
CA GLU A 127 10.97 -5.93 -25.87
C GLU A 127 10.53 -7.36 -25.46
N LEU A 128 11.25 -8.38 -25.92
CA LEU A 128 11.03 -9.77 -25.49
C LEU A 128 11.28 -9.98 -23.98
N ARG A 129 12.09 -9.13 -23.34
CA ARG A 129 12.35 -9.16 -21.90
C ARG A 129 11.21 -8.53 -21.10
N GLU A 130 10.61 -7.44 -21.59
CA GLU A 130 9.45 -6.82 -20.95
C GLU A 130 8.26 -7.79 -20.92
N ASP A 131 8.05 -8.56 -21.99
CA ASP A 131 7.00 -9.58 -22.04
C ASP A 131 7.18 -10.72 -21.01
N ARG A 132 8.42 -10.95 -20.57
CA ARG A 132 8.79 -11.95 -19.55
C ARG A 132 8.70 -11.43 -18.12
N GLU A 133 8.45 -10.14 -17.93
CA GLU A 133 8.52 -9.50 -16.62
C GLU A 133 7.17 -9.50 -15.91
N VAL A 134 7.12 -10.07 -14.71
CA VAL A 134 5.97 -10.06 -13.81
C VAL A 134 6.28 -9.14 -12.63
N ILE A 135 5.57 -8.01 -12.55
CA ILE A 135 5.75 -7.04 -11.47
C ILE A 135 4.87 -7.43 -10.29
N VAL A 136 5.48 -7.49 -9.11
CA VAL A 136 4.85 -7.79 -7.83
C VAL A 136 4.78 -6.52 -6.99
N LYS A 137 3.57 -6.08 -6.68
CA LYS A 137 3.32 -5.04 -5.68
C LYS A 137 3.35 -5.67 -4.30
N VAL A 138 4.32 -5.26 -3.49
CA VAL A 138 4.60 -5.85 -2.17
C VAL A 138 4.01 -5.05 -1.00
N GLY A 139 3.54 -3.83 -1.26
CA GLY A 139 2.78 -3.04 -0.28
C GLY A 139 3.49 -2.89 1.07
N MET A 140 2.85 -3.34 2.14
CA MET A 140 3.36 -3.25 3.51
C MET A 140 4.60 -4.12 3.77
N ASN A 141 4.85 -5.14 2.93
CA ASN A 141 5.97 -6.08 3.10
C ASN A 141 7.30 -5.54 2.55
N ARG A 142 7.32 -4.31 2.03
CA ARG A 142 8.50 -3.70 1.38
C ARG A 142 9.78 -3.78 2.21
N GLU A 143 9.71 -3.50 3.51
CA GLU A 143 10.91 -3.53 4.37
C GLU A 143 11.47 -4.96 4.53
N GLN A 144 10.59 -5.96 4.60
CA GLN A 144 11.01 -7.37 4.66
C GLN A 144 11.68 -7.83 3.36
N ILE A 145 11.22 -7.30 2.23
CA ILE A 145 11.75 -7.60 0.89
C ILE A 145 13.05 -6.82 0.61
N ARG A 146 13.20 -5.63 1.19
CA ARG A 146 14.36 -4.76 0.97
C ARG A 146 15.68 -5.45 1.36
N GLY A 147 15.67 -6.22 2.44
CA GLY A 147 16.82 -6.97 2.93
C GLY A 147 17.18 -8.22 2.11
N LEU A 148 16.31 -8.66 1.19
CA LEU A 148 16.54 -9.88 0.42
C LEU A 148 17.39 -9.62 -0.83
N THR A 149 18.22 -10.59 -1.18
CA THR A 149 18.95 -10.56 -2.45
C THR A 149 18.02 -10.99 -3.60
N PRO A 150 18.30 -10.57 -4.85
CA PRO A 150 17.58 -11.06 -6.03
C PRO A 150 17.45 -12.60 -6.09
N LYS A 151 18.49 -13.31 -5.68
CA LYS A 151 18.50 -14.78 -5.65
C LYS A 151 17.50 -15.33 -4.64
N ASP A 152 17.45 -14.75 -3.43
CA ASP A 152 16.51 -15.16 -2.38
C ASP A 152 15.06 -14.97 -2.81
N LEU A 153 14.77 -13.89 -3.56
CA LEU A 153 13.43 -13.60 -4.08
C LEU A 153 12.97 -14.67 -5.07
N VAL A 154 13.83 -15.04 -6.02
CA VAL A 154 13.57 -16.14 -6.97
C VAL A 154 13.36 -17.45 -6.22
N GLU A 155 14.26 -17.79 -5.30
CA GLU A 155 14.19 -19.05 -4.57
C GLU A 155 12.91 -19.17 -3.73
N ARG A 156 12.50 -18.10 -3.05
CA ARG A 156 11.24 -18.08 -2.28
C ARG A 156 10.02 -18.23 -3.19
N ALA A 157 9.98 -17.49 -4.30
CA ALA A 157 8.88 -17.56 -5.27
C ALA A 157 8.76 -18.96 -5.89
N GLU A 158 9.88 -19.54 -6.32
CA GLU A 158 9.94 -20.88 -6.91
C GLU A 158 9.57 -21.97 -5.90
N ARG A 159 10.04 -21.89 -4.65
CA ARG A 159 9.62 -22.81 -3.59
C ARG A 159 8.10 -22.82 -3.41
N GLN A 160 7.47 -21.63 -3.35
CA GLN A 160 6.02 -21.53 -3.26
C GLN A 160 5.32 -22.04 -4.52
N ARG A 161 5.83 -21.72 -5.72
CA ARG A 161 5.31 -22.24 -6.99
C ARG A 161 5.31 -23.76 -7.02
N VAL A 162 6.43 -24.41 -6.68
CA VAL A 162 6.57 -25.87 -6.68
C VAL A 162 5.62 -26.52 -5.67
N THR A 163 5.52 -25.98 -4.46
CA THR A 163 4.56 -26.47 -3.46
C THR A 163 3.13 -26.39 -3.99
N ASN A 164 2.75 -25.27 -4.61
CA ASN A 164 1.42 -25.09 -5.20
C ASN A 164 1.17 -26.02 -6.40
N ALA A 165 2.19 -26.22 -7.25
CA ALA A 165 2.10 -27.11 -8.41
C ALA A 165 1.84 -28.57 -7.97
N ARG A 166 2.51 -29.01 -6.90
CA ARG A 166 2.30 -30.33 -6.28
C ARG A 166 0.91 -30.45 -5.65
N GLN A 167 0.46 -29.44 -4.91
CA GLN A 167 -0.87 -29.46 -4.29
C GLN A 167 -2.02 -29.49 -5.30
N LYS A 168 -1.83 -28.88 -6.48
CA LYS A 168 -2.86 -28.78 -7.52
C LYS A 168 -2.69 -29.78 -8.66
N ASN A 169 -1.70 -30.69 -8.62
CA ASN A 169 -1.32 -31.57 -9.72
C ASN A 169 -1.20 -30.85 -11.08
N SER A 170 -0.71 -29.60 -11.08
CA SER A 170 -0.64 -28.78 -12.29
C SER A 170 0.67 -29.02 -13.03
N GLY A 171 0.63 -29.80 -14.11
CA GLY A 171 1.79 -30.05 -14.97
C GLY A 171 2.36 -28.78 -15.62
N VAL A 172 1.50 -27.83 -15.95
CA VAL A 172 1.88 -26.52 -16.54
C VAL A 172 2.73 -25.71 -15.56
N LEU A 173 2.33 -25.67 -14.29
CA LEU A 173 3.15 -25.04 -13.26
C LEU A 173 4.38 -25.88 -12.96
N ALA A 174 4.30 -27.22 -12.92
CA ALA A 174 5.38 -28.09 -12.46
C ALA A 174 6.68 -28.02 -13.28
N GLY A 175 6.63 -27.67 -14.57
CA GLY A 175 7.84 -27.63 -15.41
C GLY A 175 7.90 -26.61 -16.54
N GLN A 176 6.79 -25.98 -16.96
CA GLN A 176 6.80 -25.13 -18.17
C GLN A 176 7.02 -23.64 -17.87
N ALA A 177 6.66 -23.17 -16.67
CA ALA A 177 6.80 -21.77 -16.27
C ALA A 177 7.54 -21.65 -14.93
N PHE A 178 8.65 -20.90 -14.95
CA PHE A 178 9.48 -20.64 -13.77
C PHE A 178 10.20 -19.29 -13.88
N PHE A 179 10.62 -18.76 -12.74
CA PHE A 179 11.39 -17.53 -12.64
C PHE A 179 12.89 -17.81 -12.77
N VAL A 180 13.56 -17.01 -13.58
CA VAL A 180 15.02 -17.08 -13.83
C VAL A 180 15.76 -16.02 -13.02
N ALA A 181 15.15 -14.85 -12.85
CA ALA A 181 15.77 -13.73 -12.15
C ALA A 181 14.73 -12.88 -11.43
N ALA A 182 15.22 -12.03 -10.52
CA ALA A 182 14.43 -10.98 -9.88
C ALA A 182 15.22 -9.68 -9.84
N ARG A 183 14.51 -8.55 -9.73
CA ARG A 183 15.06 -7.22 -9.57
C ARG A 183 14.19 -6.44 -8.59
N LYS A 184 14.82 -5.74 -7.66
CA LYS A 184 14.12 -4.75 -6.82
C LYS A 184 13.96 -3.46 -7.62
N LEU A 185 12.75 -2.94 -7.66
CA LEU A 185 12.43 -1.69 -8.36
C LEU A 185 12.66 -0.51 -7.41
N PRO A 186 12.95 0.70 -7.93
CA PRO A 186 13.09 1.91 -7.11
C PRO A 186 11.88 2.21 -6.22
N SER A 187 10.68 1.75 -6.62
CA SER A 187 9.46 1.86 -5.81
C SER A 187 9.42 0.97 -4.56
N GLY A 188 10.40 0.07 -4.40
CA GLY A 188 10.37 -0.99 -3.40
C GLY A 188 9.58 -2.23 -3.83
N ASP A 189 8.99 -2.21 -5.03
CA ASP A 189 8.32 -3.38 -5.63
C ASP A 189 9.35 -4.36 -6.23
N VAL A 190 8.90 -5.53 -6.66
CA VAL A 190 9.78 -6.56 -7.23
C VAL A 190 9.37 -6.89 -8.66
N ALA A 191 10.34 -6.89 -9.56
CA ALA A 191 10.22 -7.42 -10.90
C ALA A 191 10.75 -8.86 -10.95
N MET A 192 9.90 -9.81 -11.31
CA MET A 192 10.26 -11.21 -11.49
C MET A 192 10.37 -11.52 -12.97
N ILE A 193 11.46 -12.14 -13.42
CA ILE A 193 11.69 -12.44 -14.84
C ILE A 193 11.43 -13.93 -15.05
N ALA A 194 10.43 -14.25 -15.87
CA ALA A 194 10.10 -15.62 -16.25
C ALA A 194 11.04 -16.15 -17.35
N ASN A 195 11.06 -17.48 -17.50
CA ASN A 195 11.80 -18.17 -18.55
C ASN A 195 11.34 -17.80 -19.98
N SER A 196 10.06 -17.46 -20.15
CA SER A 196 9.46 -17.05 -21.43
C SER A 196 8.24 -16.17 -21.22
N ALA A 197 7.79 -15.48 -22.28
CA ALA A 197 6.59 -14.63 -22.24
C ALA A 197 5.33 -15.45 -21.91
N ALA A 198 5.20 -16.63 -22.53
CA ALA A 198 4.14 -17.59 -22.20
C ALA A 198 4.24 -18.05 -20.74
N GLY A 199 5.46 -18.26 -20.23
CA GLY A 199 5.69 -18.57 -18.81
C GLY A 199 5.23 -17.44 -17.89
N ALA A 200 5.51 -16.18 -18.23
CA ALA A 200 5.05 -15.02 -17.48
C ALA A 200 3.51 -14.98 -17.42
N GLU A 201 2.82 -15.19 -18.54
CA GLU A 201 1.35 -15.26 -18.59
C GLU A 201 0.76 -16.35 -17.68
N VAL A 202 1.35 -17.56 -17.71
CA VAL A 202 0.97 -18.65 -16.81
C VAL A 202 1.16 -18.25 -15.35
N LEU A 203 2.28 -17.60 -15.02
CA LEU A 203 2.59 -17.18 -13.66
C LEU A 203 1.69 -16.03 -13.17
N ARG A 204 1.22 -15.15 -14.06
CA ARG A 204 0.19 -14.13 -13.77
C ARG A 204 -1.15 -14.78 -13.45
N LYS A 205 -1.58 -15.77 -14.25
CA LYS A 205 -2.86 -16.50 -14.05
C LYS A 205 -2.87 -17.34 -12.77
N HIS A 206 -1.73 -17.92 -12.41
CA HIS A 206 -1.58 -18.80 -11.25
C HIS A 206 -0.75 -18.16 -10.13
N ALA A 207 -1.21 -17.02 -9.62
CA ALA A 207 -0.47 -16.16 -8.70
C ALA A 207 -0.31 -16.69 -7.25
N ALA A 208 -0.53 -17.98 -6.99
CA ALA A 208 -0.42 -18.54 -5.64
C ALA A 208 1.01 -18.48 -5.04
N TRP A 209 2.02 -18.34 -5.91
CA TRP A 209 3.42 -18.11 -5.53
C TRP A 209 3.65 -16.74 -4.87
N LEU A 210 2.72 -15.77 -5.02
CA LEU A 210 2.79 -14.46 -4.38
C LEU A 210 2.90 -14.52 -2.85
N ARG A 211 2.48 -15.64 -2.24
CA ARG A 211 2.65 -15.89 -0.79
C ARG A 211 4.12 -15.78 -0.35
N ALA A 212 5.07 -15.98 -1.26
CA ALA A 212 6.50 -15.77 -1.03
C ALA A 212 6.85 -14.33 -0.60
N PHE A 213 5.99 -13.38 -0.94
CA PHE A 213 6.18 -11.94 -0.70
C PHE A 213 5.34 -11.41 0.46
N GLY A 214 4.61 -12.29 1.15
CA GLY A 214 3.75 -11.94 2.28
C GLY A 214 2.31 -11.59 1.88
N PRO A 215 1.41 -11.50 2.87
CA PRO A 215 -0.01 -11.23 2.65
C PRO A 215 -0.22 -9.85 2.02
N GLY A 216 -1.21 -9.75 1.12
CA GLY A 216 -1.52 -8.50 0.41
C GLY A 216 -0.63 -8.21 -0.80
N SER A 217 0.36 -9.07 -1.10
CA SER A 217 1.14 -8.94 -2.34
C SER A 217 0.27 -9.29 -3.55
N VAL A 218 0.34 -8.48 -4.60
CA VAL A 218 -0.45 -8.67 -5.84
C VAL A 218 0.43 -8.56 -7.07
N VAL A 219 0.09 -9.32 -8.12
CA VAL A 219 0.67 -9.11 -9.45
C VAL A 219 0.08 -7.82 -10.02
N GLN A 220 0.93 -6.92 -10.50
CA GLN A 220 0.49 -5.79 -11.31
C GLN A 220 0.03 -6.33 -12.67
N GLU A 221 -1.25 -6.10 -12.98
CA GLU A 221 -1.80 -6.42 -14.29
C GLU A 221 -1.11 -5.54 -15.35
N PRO A 222 -0.74 -6.12 -16.52
CA PRO A 222 -0.29 -5.34 -17.66
C PRO A 222 -1.36 -4.33 -18.06
N SER A 223 -0.92 -3.11 -18.34
CA SER A 223 -1.79 -2.00 -18.71
C SER A 223 -1.23 -1.28 -19.93
N TRP A 224 -2.09 -0.98 -20.90
CA TRP A 224 -1.71 -0.28 -22.14
C TRP A 224 -2.26 1.13 -22.11
N GLY A 225 -1.36 2.10 -21.99
CA GLY A 225 -1.70 3.52 -21.89
C GLY A 225 -1.90 4.16 -23.26
N VAL A 226 -2.99 4.92 -23.41
CA VAL A 226 -3.23 5.83 -24.53
C VAL A 226 -3.33 7.24 -23.96
N VAL A 227 -2.64 8.19 -24.60
CA VAL A 227 -2.66 9.60 -24.22
C VAL A 227 -3.55 10.37 -25.18
N ALA A 228 -4.57 11.04 -24.65
CA ALA A 228 -5.39 11.97 -25.42
C ALA A 228 -4.98 13.41 -25.11
N TYR A 229 -4.83 14.21 -26.16
CA TYR A 229 -4.44 15.63 -26.10
C TYR A 229 -5.64 16.54 -26.34
N HIS A 230 -5.50 17.83 -26.03
CA HIS A 230 -6.50 18.87 -26.27
C HIS A 230 -7.84 18.61 -25.56
N ILE A 231 -7.79 17.98 -24.38
CA ILE A 231 -9.00 17.69 -23.60
C ILE A 231 -9.38 18.95 -22.81
N PRO A 232 -10.59 19.51 -23.00
CA PRO A 232 -10.99 20.72 -22.30
C PRO A 232 -11.19 20.44 -20.81
N VAL A 233 -10.44 21.16 -19.97
CA VAL A 233 -10.37 20.91 -18.52
C VAL A 233 -11.71 21.25 -17.84
N ARG A 234 -12.42 22.26 -18.36
CA ARG A 234 -13.69 22.72 -17.79
C ARG A 234 -14.85 21.73 -18.01
N SER A 235 -14.84 20.97 -19.11
CA SER A 235 -15.88 19.98 -19.42
C SER A 235 -15.53 18.60 -18.87
N MET A 236 -14.24 18.24 -18.83
CA MET A 236 -13.78 16.93 -18.39
C MET A 236 -13.44 16.93 -16.89
N LYS A 237 -14.42 16.65 -16.04
CA LYS A 237 -14.19 16.55 -14.59
C LYS A 237 -13.55 15.20 -14.22
N VAL A 238 -12.24 15.05 -14.43
CA VAL A 238 -11.51 13.86 -13.96
C VAL A 238 -10.93 14.14 -12.56
N THR A 239 -11.65 13.66 -11.54
CA THR A 239 -11.26 13.65 -10.12
C THR A 239 -11.29 12.22 -9.60
N PRO A 240 -10.64 11.88 -8.47
CA PRO A 240 -10.70 10.53 -7.91
C PRO A 240 -12.13 10.00 -7.72
N GLU A 241 -13.08 10.89 -7.44
CA GLU A 241 -14.49 10.57 -7.21
C GLU A 241 -15.26 10.34 -8.51
N THR A 242 -14.91 11.07 -9.58
CA THR A 242 -15.63 11.04 -10.87
C THR A 242 -14.94 10.20 -11.94
N MET A 243 -13.72 9.73 -11.70
CA MET A 243 -12.91 9.02 -12.72
C MET A 243 -13.62 7.77 -13.25
N ALA A 244 -14.36 7.06 -12.40
CA ALA A 244 -15.06 5.84 -12.77
C ALA A 244 -16.24 6.15 -13.71
N ASP A 245 -17.00 7.20 -13.40
CA ASP A 245 -18.13 7.63 -14.22
C ASP A 245 -17.67 8.15 -15.57
N VAL A 246 -16.60 8.94 -15.60
CA VAL A 246 -16.01 9.43 -16.85
C VAL A 246 -15.46 8.27 -17.68
N ALA A 247 -14.82 7.28 -17.05
CA ALA A 247 -14.36 6.08 -17.76
C ALA A 247 -15.54 5.28 -18.35
N ALA A 248 -16.63 5.12 -17.60
CA ALA A 248 -17.84 4.46 -18.08
C ALA A 248 -18.47 5.20 -19.26
N GLU A 249 -18.51 6.54 -19.19
CA GLU A 249 -19.04 7.36 -20.27
C GLU A 249 -18.17 7.28 -21.53
N LEU A 250 -16.84 7.29 -21.39
CA LEU A 250 -15.93 7.08 -22.53
C LEU A 250 -16.14 5.72 -23.19
N LEU A 251 -16.32 4.66 -22.39
CA LEU A 251 -16.65 3.32 -22.90
C LEU A 251 -18.01 3.27 -23.59
N ARG A 252 -18.98 4.06 -23.14
CA ARG A 252 -20.33 4.14 -23.73
C ARG A 252 -20.32 4.92 -25.06
N GLN A 253 -19.55 6.00 -25.13
CA GLN A 253 -19.46 6.86 -26.31
C GLN A 253 -18.62 6.24 -27.43
N ASN A 254 -17.63 5.40 -27.07
CA ASN A 254 -16.68 4.84 -28.02
C ASN A 254 -16.84 3.33 -28.24
N ASN A 255 -16.91 2.90 -29.49
CA ASN A 255 -16.96 1.48 -29.84
C ASN A 255 -15.55 0.86 -29.97
N TRP A 256 -14.82 0.77 -28.86
CA TRP A 256 -13.48 0.16 -28.84
C TRP A 256 -13.51 -1.38 -28.78
N GLY A 257 -14.67 -1.99 -28.95
CA GLY A 257 -14.87 -3.44 -29.02
C GLY A 257 -15.48 -4.06 -27.78
N GLU A 258 -15.96 -5.30 -27.95
CA GLU A 258 -16.58 -6.08 -26.89
C GLU A 258 -15.56 -6.41 -25.78
N GLY A 259 -15.94 -6.15 -24.52
CA GLY A 259 -15.05 -6.36 -23.38
C GLY A 259 -14.01 -5.25 -23.15
N ALA A 260 -14.15 -4.09 -23.80
CA ALA A 260 -13.31 -2.92 -23.52
C ALA A 260 -13.43 -2.52 -22.03
N LYS A 261 -12.28 -2.41 -21.36
CA LYS A 261 -12.20 -2.03 -19.95
C LYS A 261 -11.07 -1.04 -19.75
N ILE A 262 -11.42 0.09 -19.13
CA ILE A 262 -10.46 1.08 -18.64
C ILE A 262 -10.07 0.67 -17.23
N GLN A 263 -8.78 0.47 -17.01
CA GLN A 263 -8.19 0.20 -15.70
C GLN A 263 -7.90 1.50 -14.94
N TYR A 264 -7.51 2.55 -15.65
CA TYR A 264 -7.22 3.85 -15.06
C TYR A 264 -7.51 4.98 -16.04
N LEU A 265 -8.00 6.10 -15.51
CA LEU A 265 -8.22 7.34 -16.23
C LEU A 265 -7.71 8.50 -15.37
N GLY A 266 -6.88 9.38 -15.91
CA GLY A 266 -6.38 10.50 -15.13
C GLY A 266 -5.71 11.58 -15.96
N TRP A 267 -5.64 12.79 -15.41
CA TRP A 267 -4.80 13.84 -15.96
C TRP A 267 -3.32 13.44 -15.87
N MET A 268 -2.57 13.53 -16.97
CA MET A 268 -1.12 13.31 -16.96
C MET A 268 -0.38 14.35 -16.11
N THR A 269 -0.86 15.57 -16.13
CA THR A 269 -0.40 16.65 -15.27
C THR A 269 -1.65 17.36 -14.79
N ARG A 270 -1.72 17.67 -13.48
CA ARG A 270 -2.87 18.39 -12.92
C ARG A 270 -3.06 19.67 -13.74
N PRO A 271 -4.21 19.86 -14.40
CA PRO A 271 -4.35 20.89 -15.41
C PRO A 271 -4.31 22.31 -14.84
N GLY A 272 -4.54 22.49 -13.54
CA GLY A 272 -4.55 23.81 -12.91
C GLY A 272 -5.60 24.71 -13.56
N GLU A 273 -5.18 25.91 -13.98
CA GLU A 273 -6.04 26.88 -14.69
C GLU A 273 -6.02 26.75 -16.22
N ARG A 274 -5.34 25.73 -16.77
CA ARG A 274 -5.23 25.55 -18.22
C ARG A 274 -6.59 25.29 -18.85
N ALA A 275 -6.81 25.81 -20.05
CA ALA A 275 -8.02 25.54 -20.83
C ALA A 275 -8.09 24.09 -21.29
N GLU A 276 -6.93 23.52 -21.67
CA GLU A 276 -6.77 22.16 -22.18
C GLU A 276 -5.68 21.42 -21.43
N GLY A 277 -5.82 20.10 -21.37
CA GLY A 277 -4.83 19.20 -20.80
C GLY A 277 -4.75 17.88 -21.55
N SER A 278 -3.89 17.00 -21.04
CA SER A 278 -3.73 15.64 -21.54
C SER A 278 -4.19 14.64 -20.49
N ILE A 279 -4.98 13.65 -20.92
CA ILE A 279 -5.39 12.53 -20.07
C ILE A 279 -4.67 11.26 -20.50
N LEU A 280 -4.37 10.43 -19.53
CA LEU A 280 -3.92 9.05 -19.71
C LEU A 280 -5.12 8.12 -19.50
N ILE A 281 -5.33 7.22 -20.46
CA ILE A 281 -6.31 6.14 -20.40
C ILE A 281 -5.54 4.82 -20.44
N GLU A 282 -5.60 4.04 -19.36
CA GLU A 282 -4.96 2.72 -19.33
C GLU A 282 -6.01 1.64 -19.57
N PHE A 283 -5.80 0.81 -20.59
CA PHE A 283 -6.64 -0.33 -20.94
C PHE A 283 -6.03 -1.64 -20.44
N THR A 284 -6.88 -2.64 -20.25
CA THR A 284 -6.45 -4.02 -19.92
C THR A 284 -6.15 -4.86 -21.17
N SER A 285 -6.26 -4.30 -22.38
CA SER A 285 -6.03 -5.03 -23.63
C SER A 285 -5.30 -4.15 -24.65
N PRO A 286 -4.21 -4.65 -25.28
CA PRO A 286 -3.51 -3.92 -26.33
C PRO A 286 -4.37 -3.73 -27.58
N VAL A 287 -5.26 -4.69 -27.86
CA VAL A 287 -6.18 -4.60 -29.02
C VAL A 287 -7.15 -3.45 -28.84
N VAL A 288 -7.67 -3.27 -27.62
CA VAL A 288 -8.59 -2.17 -27.28
C VAL A 288 -7.85 -0.83 -27.31
N ALA A 289 -6.64 -0.76 -26.73
CA ALA A 289 -5.81 0.44 -26.77
C ALA A 289 -5.48 0.86 -28.21
N ASN A 290 -5.07 -0.08 -29.06
CA ASN A 290 -4.80 0.17 -30.48
C ASN A 290 -6.05 0.63 -31.22
N ARG A 291 -7.21 0.02 -30.93
CA ARG A 291 -8.48 0.47 -31.52
C ARG A 291 -8.81 1.90 -31.10
N ALA A 292 -8.61 2.26 -29.84
CA ALA A 292 -8.81 3.63 -29.36
C ALA A 292 -7.89 4.64 -30.06
N ILE A 293 -6.64 4.27 -30.35
CA ILE A 293 -5.72 5.11 -31.13
C ILE A 293 -6.24 5.29 -32.57
N ILE A 294 -6.75 4.22 -33.19
CA ILE A 294 -7.20 4.24 -34.59
C ILE A 294 -8.53 4.99 -34.75
N SER A 295 -9.49 4.76 -33.85
CA SER A 295 -10.83 5.38 -33.91
C SER A 295 -10.87 6.80 -33.36
N GLY A 296 -9.84 7.19 -32.59
CA GLY A 296 -9.89 8.36 -31.73
C GLY A 296 -10.54 8.06 -30.37
N ILE A 297 -10.40 9.04 -29.48
CA ILE A 297 -10.94 9.07 -28.11
C ILE A 297 -12.02 10.14 -28.02
#